data_AF-A0A7J5ANL7-F1
#
_entry.id   AF-A0A7J5ANL7-F1
#
_cell.length_a   1.000
_cell.length_b   1.000
_cell.length_c   1.000
_cell.angle_alpha   90.00
_cell.angle_beta   90.00
_cell.angle_gamma   90.00
#
_symmetry.space_group_name_H-M   'P 1'
#
loop_
_entity.id
_entity.type
_entity.pdbx_description
1 polymer ?
#
loop_
_entity_poly.entity_id
_entity_poly.type
_entity_poly.pdbx_seq_one_letter_code
_entity_poly.pdbx_strand_id
1 'polypeptide(L)' 'MTTLTRLINRLRRPLRIQLVGPADQTAAALHGLAQMVNRRRDMNDRRIRIDVTIREKPLEEWR' A
#
# COMPACT_ATOMS: atom_id res chain seq x y z
N MET A 1 -10.31 -3.71 -20.13
CA MET A 1 -9.13 -4.50 -19.71
C MET A 1 -9.28 -5.88 -20.31
N THR A 2 -8.25 -6.38 -21.00
CA THR A 2 -8.29 -7.72 -21.59
C THR A 2 -8.06 -8.78 -20.52
N THR A 3 -8.62 -9.97 -20.70
CA THR A 3 -8.50 -11.11 -19.76
C THR A 3 -7.04 -11.46 -19.45
N LEU A 4 -6.14 -11.20 -20.40
CA LEU A 4 -4.70 -11.39 -20.29
C LEU A 4 -4.04 -10.48 -19.23
N THR A 5 -4.46 -9.22 -19.14
CA THR A 5 -3.89 -8.27 -18.17
C THR A 5 -4.20 -8.66 -16.73
N ARG A 6 -5.40 -9.21 -16.46
CA ARG A 6 -5.74 -9.75 -15.13
C ARG A 6 -4.86 -10.93 -14.75
N LEU A 7 -4.64 -11.84 -15.70
CA LEU A 7 -3.83 -13.03 -15.47
C LEU A 7 -2.37 -12.66 -15.16
N ILE A 8 -1.80 -11.73 -15.93
CA ILE A 8 -0.44 -11.21 -15.70
C ILE A 8 -0.35 -10.53 -14.34
N ASN A 9 -1.33 -9.69 -13.96
CA ASN A 9 -1.35 -9.01 -12.65
C ASN A 9 -1.43 -9.98 -11.47
N ARG A 10 -2.14 -11.10 -11.64
CA ARG A 10 -2.24 -12.16 -10.62
C ARG A 10 -0.96 -12.98 -10.47
N LEU A 11 -0.24 -13.19 -11.57
CA LEU A 11 1.03 -13.94 -11.63
C LEU A 11 2.25 -13.08 -11.29
N ARG A 12 2.14 -11.75 -11.37
CA ARG A 12 3.22 -10.83 -11.04
C ARG A 12 3.60 -10.91 -9.56
N ARG A 13 4.87 -10.69 -9.25
CA ARG A 13 5.35 -10.60 -7.86
C ARG A 13 4.51 -9.58 -7.09
N PRO A 14 4.10 -9.90 -5.84
CA PRO A 14 3.29 -9.02 -5.04
C PRO A 14 4.03 -7.69 -4.79
N LEU A 15 3.30 -6.59 -4.88
CA LEU A 15 3.83 -5.29 -4.49
C LEU A 15 4.00 -5.30 -2.96
N ARG A 16 5.23 -5.13 -2.47
CA ARG A 16 5.51 -5.08 -1.03
C ARG A 16 5.59 -3.63 -0.60
N ILE A 17 4.79 -3.25 0.38
CA ILE A 17 4.81 -1.93 1.00
C ILE A 17 5.13 -2.14 2.48
N GLN A 18 6.18 -1.50 2.95
CA GLN A 18 6.52 -1.46 4.36
C GLN A 18 6.11 -0.10 4.90
N LEU A 19 5.27 -0.10 5.93
CA LEU A 19 4.82 1.11 6.58
C LEU A 19 5.23 1.10 8.04
N VAL A 20 6.05 2.08 8.44
CA VAL A 20 6.53 2.22 9.80
C VAL A 20 6.19 3.61 10.28
N GLY A 21 5.40 3.71 11.34
CA GLY A 21 5.05 5.00 11.91
C GLY A 21 3.91 4.95 12.91
N PRO A 22 3.45 6.11 13.40
CA PRO A 22 2.34 6.21 14.33
C PRO A 22 1.05 5.66 13.74
N ALA A 23 0.10 5.27 14.59
CA ALA A 23 -1.18 4.71 14.18
C ALA A 23 -1.94 5.66 13.21
N ASP A 24 -1.99 6.95 13.52
CA ASP A 24 -2.71 7.95 12.70
C ASP A 24 -2.09 8.12 11.31
N GLN A 25 -0.75 8.21 11.25
CA GLN A 25 -0.02 8.31 9.98
C GLN A 25 -0.16 7.02 9.18
N THR A 26 -0.17 5.88 9.86
CA THR A 26 -0.38 4.57 9.24
C THR A 26 -1.77 4.48 8.62
N ALA A 27 -2.80 4.89 9.35
CA ALA A 27 -4.18 4.92 8.87
C ALA A 27 -4.33 5.86 7.65
N ALA A 28 -3.74 7.05 7.70
CA ALA A 28 -3.75 7.99 6.58
C ALA A 28 -3.04 7.43 5.34
N ALA A 29 -1.90 6.76 5.51
CA ALA A 29 -1.18 6.13 4.41
C ALA A 29 -1.95 4.96 3.79
N LEU A 30 -2.56 4.10 4.62
CA LEU A 30 -3.44 3.03 4.13
C LEU A 30 -4.65 3.58 3.37
N HIS A 31 -5.24 4.68 3.85
CA HIS A 31 -6.32 5.37 3.17
C HIS A 31 -5.89 5.92 1.80
N GLY A 32 -4.71 6.55 1.73
CA GLY A 32 -4.11 7.01 0.48
C GLY A 32 -3.80 5.86 -0.49
N LEU A 33 -3.32 4.73 0.01
CA LEU A 33 -3.09 3.52 -0.79
C LEU A 33 -4.40 2.97 -1.37
N ALA A 34 -5.48 2.93 -0.59
CA ALA A 34 -6.79 2.52 -1.09
C ALA A 34 -7.28 3.44 -2.22
N GLN A 35 -7.15 4.76 -2.06
CA GLN A 35 -7.47 5.73 -3.10
C GLN A 35 -6.62 5.54 -4.37
N MET A 36 -5.32 5.30 -4.22
CA MET A 36 -4.42 5.05 -5.34
C MET A 36 -4.81 3.78 -6.10
N VAL A 37 -5.08 2.68 -5.40
CA VAL A 37 -5.47 1.40 -6.01
C VAL A 37 -6.81 1.54 -6.74
N ASN A 38 -7.79 2.21 -6.13
CA ASN A 38 -9.10 2.42 -6.75
C ASN A 38 -9.05 3.28 -8.03
N ARG A 39 -8.12 4.23 -8.11
CA ARG A 39 -7.94 5.07 -9.32
C ARG A 39 -7.19 4.36 -10.44
N ARG A 40 -6.33 3.39 -10.12
CA ARG A 40 -5.43 2.72 -11.08
C ARG A 40 -6.02 1.41 -11.57
N ARG A 41 -6.62 1.43 -12.77
CA ARG A 41 -7.16 0.23 -13.43
C ARG A 41 -6.11 -0.87 -13.65
N ASP A 42 -4.84 -0.52 -13.82
CA ASP A 42 -3.72 -1.46 -13.97
C ASP A 42 -3.38 -2.22 -12.67
N MET A 43 -3.93 -1.81 -11.52
CA MET A 43 -3.76 -2.49 -10.24
C MET A 43 -4.88 -3.48 -9.92
N ASN A 44 -5.93 -3.56 -10.75
CA ASN A 44 -6.96 -4.58 -10.62
C ASN A 44 -6.33 -5.98 -10.64
N ASP A 45 -6.77 -6.84 -9.73
CA ASP A 45 -6.31 -8.22 -9.53
C ASP A 45 -4.85 -8.39 -9.10
N ARG A 46 -4.14 -7.28 -8.81
CA ARG A 46 -2.75 -7.31 -8.36
C ARG A 46 -2.67 -7.60 -6.87
N ARG A 47 -1.77 -8.52 -6.49
CA ARG A 47 -1.49 -8.82 -5.08
C ARG A 47 -0.62 -7.73 -4.46
N ILE A 48 -1.09 -7.15 -3.36
CA ILE A 48 -0.36 -6.15 -2.56
C ILE A 48 -0.19 -6.73 -1.17
N ARG A 49 1.05 -6.75 -0.67
CA ARG A 49 1.40 -7.17 0.68
C ARG A 49 1.87 -5.96 1.44
N ILE A 50 1.17 -5.64 2.53
CA ILE A 50 1.45 -4.48 3.35
C ILE A 50 1.92 -4.99 4.70
N ASP A 51 3.16 -4.67 5.04
CA ASP A 51 3.74 -4.94 6.36
C ASP A 51 3.71 -3.63 7.15
N VAL A 52 2.92 -3.62 8.23
CA VAL A 52 2.69 -2.44 9.07
C VAL A 52 3.39 -2.63 10.42
N THR A 53 4.25 -1.69 10.77
CA THR A 53 4.87 -1.60 12.10
C THR A 53 4.43 -0.29 12.75
N ILE A 54 3.55 -0.39 13.73
CA ILE A 54 3.10 0.77 14.48
C ILE A 54 4.17 1.11 15.51
N ARG A 55 4.75 2.32 15.40
CA ARG A 55 5.69 2.86 16.38
C ARG A 55 5.28 4.29 16.68
N GLU A 56 5.23 4.67 17.95
CA GLU A 56 5.09 6.08 18.30
C GLU A 56 6.26 6.86 17.71
N LYS A 57 5.97 8.06 17.17
CA LYS A 57 7.02 8.95 16.71
C LYS A 57 7.81 9.35 17.96
N PRO A 58 9.14 9.19 18.02
CA PRO A 58 9.88 9.82 19.09
C PRO A 58 9.57 11.32 19.05
N LEU A 59 9.22 11.89 20.20
CA LEU A 59 8.89 13.31 20.39
C LEU A 59 10.08 14.26 20.08
N GLU A 60 11.24 13.73 19.68
CA GLU A 60 12.51 14.46 19.47
C GLU A 60 12.89 14.63 17.99
N GLU A 61 12.04 15.28 17.19
CA GLU A 61 12.54 15.88 15.94
C GLU A 61 11.82 17.19 15.62
N TRP A 62 11.73 18.04 16.64
CA TRP A 62 11.52 19.48 16.51
C TRP A 62 12.68 20.18 17.23
N ARG A 63 13.86 20.17 16.61
CA ARG A 63 14.91 21.15 16.89
C ARG A 63 15.56 21.57 15.57
#